data_AF-V5GME3-F1
#
_entry.id   AF-V5GME3-F1
#
_cell.length_a   1.000
_cell.length_b   1.000
_cell.length_c   1.000
_cell.angle_alpha   90.00
_cell.angle_beta   90.00
_cell.angle_gamma   90.00
#
_symmetry.space_group_name_H-M   'P 1'
#
loop_
_entity.id
_entity.type
_entity.pdbx_description
1 polymer ?
#
loop_
_entity_poly.entity_id
_entity_poly.type
_entity_poly.pdbx_seq_one_letter_code
_entity_poly.pdbx_strand_id
1 'polypeptide(L)'
;MDSIRKWLYKPKRDDKSLLAQFFYADEDLNIVANELDSFDGRKDPERCTTLVNQLRQAQDKVLTVTNAIMDVLIGDERANRDFRVKFPEDVLQENLAGQLWFGAECLAAGSSIMNREAESTAMRPLAKAVTKSLENVRNLLRAACLRNNTPNGPIKLDSNELVTEMLLESLKIFDKLFAEFELAYVSAMVPVKSTQEYELQELIGVLFSETLQRALKMRLLTQEMVDDCDPALMFTIPRLAIVSGLLIFPNGPLCIDKSVEEMSEMFRPFRTLLHKIRELLWTLNKRELYMLEKLLCDNEQISDVKAVSDVDVQSDLDYFIGQFYNDYPLCNDYILLLVKTKDLLRRK
;
A
#
# COMPACT_ATOMS: atom_id res chain seq x y z
N MET A 1 28.39 42.79 -4.94
CA MET A 1 27.63 42.91 -6.21
C MET A 1 26.29 42.19 -6.18
N ASP A 2 26.11 41.14 -5.35
CA ASP A 2 24.84 40.40 -5.24
C ASP A 2 23.66 41.20 -4.68
N SER A 3 23.92 42.16 -3.77
CA SER A 3 22.84 42.97 -3.17
C SER A 3 22.12 43.89 -4.17
N ILE A 4 22.83 44.39 -5.19
CA ILE A 4 22.26 45.29 -6.20
C ILE A 4 21.44 44.48 -7.23
N ARG A 5 21.91 43.29 -7.60
CA ARG A 5 21.16 42.36 -8.47
C ARG A 5 19.89 41.84 -7.80
N LYS A 6 19.96 41.49 -6.52
CA LYS A 6 18.78 41.10 -5.73
C LYS A 6 17.72 42.21 -5.67
N TRP A 7 18.15 43.47 -5.63
CA TRP A 7 17.22 44.60 -5.60
C TRP A 7 16.63 44.93 -6.98
N LEU A 8 17.43 44.88 -8.05
CA LEU A 8 17.00 45.22 -9.41
C LEU A 8 16.16 44.13 -10.09
N TYR A 9 16.40 42.85 -9.79
CA TYR A 9 15.75 41.72 -10.46
C TYR A 9 14.76 40.96 -9.57
N LYS A 10 14.36 41.55 -8.43
CA LYS A 10 13.32 40.98 -7.57
C LYS A 10 11.99 40.86 -8.35
N PRO A 11 11.33 39.69 -8.36
CA PRO A 11 10.01 39.56 -8.96
C PRO A 11 8.99 40.51 -8.31
N LYS A 12 8.03 41.01 -9.08
CA LYS A 12 6.98 41.86 -8.52
C LYS A 12 6.01 41.03 -7.68
N ARG A 13 5.36 41.65 -6.67
CA ARG A 13 4.44 40.94 -5.78
C ARG A 13 3.15 40.46 -6.45
N ASP A 14 2.77 41.07 -7.57
CA ASP A 14 1.62 40.71 -8.39
C ASP A 14 1.95 39.68 -9.48
N ASP A 15 3.22 39.27 -9.59
CA ASP A 15 3.68 38.27 -10.55
C ASP A 15 3.24 36.87 -10.12
N LYS A 16 2.44 36.23 -10.97
CA LYS A 16 1.88 34.90 -10.74
C LYS A 16 2.72 33.77 -11.32
N SER A 17 3.89 34.06 -11.90
CA SER A 17 4.79 33.01 -12.42
C SER A 17 5.28 32.09 -11.30
N LEU A 18 5.56 30.83 -11.62
CA LEU A 18 6.04 29.84 -10.64
C LEU A 18 7.36 30.26 -9.97
N LEU A 19 8.27 30.89 -10.72
CA LEU A 19 9.51 31.42 -10.16
C LEU A 19 9.26 32.56 -9.16
N ALA A 20 8.32 33.47 -9.44
CA ALA A 20 7.94 34.50 -8.49
C ALA A 20 7.28 33.92 -7.23
N GLN A 21 6.36 32.97 -7.39
CA GLN A 21 5.74 32.25 -6.27
C GLN A 21 6.80 31.56 -5.40
N PHE A 22 7.77 30.88 -6.02
CA PHE A 22 8.86 30.22 -5.31
C PHE A 22 9.71 31.23 -4.54
N PHE A 23 10.10 32.33 -5.18
CA PHE A 23 10.92 33.37 -4.56
C PHE A 23 10.29 33.89 -3.25
N TYR A 24 8.99 34.18 -3.26
CA TYR A 24 8.29 34.69 -2.08
C TYR A 24 8.06 33.61 -1.02
N ALA A 25 7.68 32.39 -1.42
CA ALA A 25 7.53 31.28 -0.47
C ALA A 25 8.86 30.97 0.25
N ASP A 26 9.97 31.01 -0.49
CA ASP A 26 11.31 30.79 0.06
C ASP A 26 11.80 31.97 0.92
N GLU A 27 11.44 33.21 0.58
CA GLU A 27 11.70 34.40 1.42
C GLU A 27 10.95 34.28 2.76
N ASP A 28 9.67 33.93 2.73
CA ASP A 28 8.85 33.71 3.93
C ASP A 28 9.42 32.58 4.82
N LEU A 29 9.82 31.46 4.22
CA LEU A 29 10.43 30.36 4.94
C LEU A 29 11.73 30.79 5.65
N ASN A 30 12.60 31.54 4.97
CA ASN A 30 13.83 32.03 5.57
C ASN A 30 13.56 33.02 6.71
N ILE A 31 12.52 33.84 6.63
CA ILE A 31 12.13 34.74 7.73
C ILE A 31 11.77 33.93 8.97
N VAL A 32 10.89 32.94 8.83
CA VAL A 32 10.44 32.10 9.95
C VAL A 32 11.60 31.27 10.52
N ALA A 33 12.46 30.70 9.68
CA ALA A 33 13.62 29.92 10.11
C ALA A 33 14.62 30.77 10.91
N ASN A 34 14.95 31.98 10.42
CA ASN A 34 15.83 32.90 11.14
C ASN A 34 15.24 33.35 12.48
N GLU A 35 13.91 33.59 12.53
CA GLU A 35 13.25 33.92 13.79
C GLU A 35 13.35 32.77 14.79
N LEU A 36 13.10 31.53 14.34
CA LEU A 36 13.22 30.33 15.16
C LEU A 36 14.65 30.12 15.68
N ASP A 37 15.67 30.31 14.83
CA ASP A 37 17.08 30.17 15.22
C ASP A 37 17.54 31.25 16.22
N SER A 38 16.97 32.45 16.13
CA SER A 38 17.29 33.58 17.02
C SER A 38 16.59 33.51 18.39
N PHE A 39 15.67 32.56 18.57
CA PHE A 39 14.74 32.49 19.68
C PHE A 39 15.09 31.37 20.68
N ASP A 40 15.06 31.69 21.98
CA ASP A 40 15.21 30.68 23.03
C ASP A 40 13.85 30.07 23.40
N GLY A 41 13.53 28.94 22.78
CA GLY A 41 12.26 28.22 22.99
C GLY A 41 11.97 27.81 24.42
N ARG A 42 12.96 27.81 25.34
CA ARG A 42 12.73 27.52 26.76
C ARG A 42 12.10 28.69 27.51
N LYS A 43 12.25 29.92 27.00
CA LYS A 43 11.72 31.13 27.62
C LYS A 43 10.24 31.37 27.28
N ASP A 44 9.80 30.92 26.11
CA ASP A 44 8.40 31.07 25.66
C ASP A 44 7.98 29.87 24.77
N PRO A 45 7.48 28.79 25.39
CA PRO A 45 7.10 27.56 24.69
C PRO A 45 5.91 27.72 23.72
N GLU A 46 4.98 28.63 24.00
CA GLU A 46 3.80 28.87 23.16
C GLU A 46 4.19 29.52 21.84
N ARG A 47 5.08 30.52 21.90
CA ARG A 47 5.66 31.13 20.69
C ARG A 47 6.52 30.15 19.91
N CYS A 48 7.28 29.28 20.59
CA CYS A 48 8.04 28.21 19.92
C CYS A 48 7.11 27.33 19.07
N THR A 49 5.99 26.89 19.66
CA THR A 49 5.01 26.04 18.97
C THR A 49 4.38 26.78 17.79
N THR A 50 4.08 28.07 17.94
CA THR A 50 3.56 28.91 16.86
C THR A 50 4.56 29.04 15.70
N LEU A 51 5.84 29.30 16.00
CA LEU A 51 6.89 29.42 14.98
C LEU A 51 7.14 28.09 14.26
N VAL A 52 7.12 26.96 14.98
CA VAL A 52 7.24 25.61 14.37
C VAL A 52 6.06 25.34 13.43
N ASN A 53 4.84 25.74 13.79
CA ASN A 53 3.68 25.60 12.91
C ASN A 53 3.78 26.49 11.67
N GLN A 54 4.25 27.74 11.83
CA GLN A 54 4.52 28.64 10.71
C GLN A 54 5.62 28.09 9.80
N LEU A 55 6.68 27.50 10.37
CA LEU A 55 7.76 26.88 9.62
C LEU A 55 7.23 25.75 8.74
N ARG A 56 6.41 24.85 9.31
CA ARG A 56 5.78 23.75 8.57
C ARG A 56 4.90 24.25 7.42
N GLN A 57 4.11 25.30 7.64
CA GLN A 57 3.29 25.90 6.58
C GLN A 57 4.14 26.54 5.48
N ALA A 58 5.26 27.20 5.84
CA ALA A 58 6.17 27.79 4.87
C ALA A 58 6.92 26.71 4.07
N GLN A 59 7.33 25.62 4.73
CA GLN A 59 7.94 24.45 4.10
C GLN A 59 6.99 23.81 3.08
N ASP A 60 5.74 23.59 3.47
CA ASP A 60 4.71 23.04 2.59
C ASP A 60 4.53 23.90 1.33
N LYS A 61 4.36 25.22 1.48
CA LYS A 61 4.28 26.16 0.35
C LYS A 61 5.49 26.08 -0.59
N VAL A 62 6.71 26.06 -0.04
CA VAL A 62 7.93 25.96 -0.84
C VAL A 62 7.95 24.65 -1.64
N LEU A 63 7.58 23.53 -1.02
CA LEU A 63 7.51 22.24 -1.72
C LEU A 63 6.39 22.18 -2.75
N THR A 64 5.20 22.72 -2.47
CA THR A 64 4.11 22.79 -3.44
C THR A 64 4.55 23.51 -4.70
N VAL A 65 5.17 24.69 -4.56
CA VAL A 65 5.65 25.44 -5.72
C VAL A 65 6.82 24.74 -6.41
N THR A 66 7.73 24.12 -5.65
CA THR A 66 8.85 23.34 -6.22
C THR A 66 8.34 22.14 -7.03
N ASN A 67 7.31 21.44 -6.54
CA ASN A 67 6.66 20.35 -7.29
C ASN A 67 6.03 20.86 -8.58
N ALA A 68 5.32 21.99 -8.55
CA ALA A 68 4.76 22.60 -9.76
C ALA A 68 5.86 23.03 -10.76
N ILE A 69 7.00 23.52 -10.27
CA ILE A 69 8.17 23.81 -11.12
C ILE A 69 8.72 22.52 -11.74
N MET A 70 8.84 21.44 -10.96
CA MET A 70 9.30 20.15 -11.47
C MET A 70 8.33 19.54 -12.48
N ASP A 71 7.01 19.69 -12.30
CA ASP A 71 6.02 19.23 -13.29
C ASP A 71 6.23 19.90 -14.65
N VAL A 72 6.61 21.19 -14.65
CA VAL A 72 6.87 21.96 -15.87
C VAL A 72 8.25 21.65 -16.47
N LEU A 73 9.28 21.48 -15.63
CA LEU A 73 10.67 21.43 -16.09
C LEU A 73 11.19 20.02 -16.38
N ILE A 74 10.77 19.02 -15.60
CA ILE A 74 11.25 17.64 -15.73
C ILE A 74 10.15 16.66 -16.11
N GLY A 75 8.86 17.01 -15.95
CA GLY A 75 7.72 16.28 -16.53
C GLY A 75 7.81 14.75 -16.39
N ASP A 76 7.98 14.05 -17.51
CA ASP A 76 8.05 12.58 -17.57
C ASP A 76 9.32 11.97 -16.93
N GLU A 77 10.34 12.76 -16.64
CA GLU A 77 11.56 12.32 -15.94
C GLU A 77 11.38 12.27 -14.41
N ARG A 78 10.18 12.55 -13.90
CA ARG A 78 9.84 12.42 -12.48
C ARG A 78 9.98 10.97 -12.00
N ALA A 79 10.48 10.81 -10.79
CA ALA A 79 10.58 9.53 -10.11
C ALA A 79 9.18 8.91 -9.90
N ASN A 80 9.08 7.63 -10.23
CA ASN A 80 7.87 6.82 -10.09
C ASN A 80 7.44 6.73 -8.61
N ARG A 81 6.13 6.86 -8.38
CA ARG A 81 5.50 6.82 -7.05
C ARG A 81 4.36 5.80 -6.96
N ASP A 82 4.40 4.75 -7.79
CA ASP A 82 3.38 3.67 -7.81
C ASP A 82 3.29 2.95 -6.46
N PHE A 83 4.36 3.02 -5.66
CA PHE A 83 4.36 2.53 -4.29
C PHE A 83 3.28 3.18 -3.40
N ARG A 84 2.74 4.34 -3.75
CA ARG A 84 1.65 5.00 -2.99
C ARG A 84 0.36 4.18 -2.94
N VAL A 85 0.13 3.30 -3.92
CA VAL A 85 -0.99 2.34 -3.91
C VAL A 85 -0.90 1.40 -2.69
N LYS A 86 0.30 1.27 -2.11
CA LYS A 86 0.53 0.44 -0.92
C LYS A 86 0.25 1.17 0.40
N PHE A 87 0.05 2.48 0.37
CA PHE A 87 -0.21 3.27 1.56
C PHE A 87 -1.72 3.29 1.87
N PRO A 88 -2.13 3.26 3.15
CA PRO A 88 -3.52 3.52 3.51
C PRO A 88 -3.97 4.88 3.01
N GLU A 89 -5.25 4.98 2.64
CA GLU A 89 -5.85 6.22 2.11
C GLU A 89 -5.65 7.41 3.05
N ASP A 90 -5.71 7.19 4.37
CA ASP A 90 -5.57 8.23 5.39
C ASP A 90 -4.18 8.88 5.45
N VAL A 91 -3.15 8.25 4.86
CA VAL A 91 -1.78 8.76 4.83
C VAL A 91 -1.57 9.79 3.73
N LEU A 92 -2.29 9.64 2.60
CA LEU A 92 -2.12 10.48 1.41
C LEU A 92 -2.88 11.80 1.55
N GLN A 93 -2.50 12.61 2.54
CA GLN A 93 -3.04 13.94 2.76
C GLN A 93 -2.31 15.00 1.92
N GLU A 94 -2.97 16.13 1.62
CA GLU A 94 -2.43 17.19 0.76
C GLU A 94 -1.10 17.79 1.26
N ASN A 95 -0.85 17.78 2.57
CA ASN A 95 0.35 18.34 3.21
C ASN A 95 1.43 17.30 3.53
N LEU A 96 1.32 16.07 3.01
CA LEU A 96 2.27 14.99 3.28
C LEU A 96 3.70 15.39 2.90
N ALA A 97 3.90 16.11 1.80
CA ALA A 97 5.22 16.54 1.36
C ALA A 97 5.90 17.47 2.39
N GLY A 98 5.18 18.46 2.92
CA GLY A 98 5.67 19.32 3.98
C GLY A 98 6.02 18.54 5.26
N GLN A 99 5.17 17.58 5.65
CA GLN A 99 5.41 16.72 6.81
C GLN A 99 6.67 15.85 6.63
N LEU A 100 6.88 15.29 5.43
CA LEU A 100 8.04 14.48 5.11
C LEU A 100 9.34 15.30 5.18
N TRP A 101 9.34 16.53 4.66
CA TRP A 101 10.51 17.39 4.78
C TRP A 101 10.83 17.71 6.24
N PHE A 102 9.84 18.11 7.04
CA PHE A 102 10.05 18.31 8.47
C PHE A 102 10.62 17.04 9.15
N GLY A 103 10.06 15.88 8.83
CA GLY A 103 10.56 14.57 9.30
C GLY A 103 12.01 14.30 8.90
N ALA A 104 12.38 14.61 7.65
CA ALA A 104 13.74 14.48 7.14
C ALA A 104 14.72 15.38 7.90
N GLU A 105 14.35 16.63 8.20
CA GLU A 105 15.18 17.54 8.99
C GLU A 105 15.38 17.05 10.43
N CYS A 106 14.30 16.61 11.09
CA CYS A 106 14.42 16.04 12.43
C CYS A 106 15.35 14.82 12.46
N LEU A 107 15.20 13.90 11.49
CA LEU A 107 16.07 12.73 11.35
C LEU A 107 17.52 13.12 11.04
N ALA A 108 17.73 14.07 10.13
CA ALA A 108 19.05 14.57 9.77
C ALA A 108 19.77 15.22 10.97
N ALA A 109 19.01 15.90 11.84
CA ALA A 109 19.46 16.49 13.10
C ALA A 109 19.71 15.47 14.23
N GLY A 110 19.41 14.18 13.99
CA GLY A 110 19.68 13.09 14.94
C GLY A 110 18.49 12.65 15.79
N SER A 111 17.31 13.23 15.57
CA SER A 111 16.07 12.74 16.21
C SER A 111 15.74 11.34 15.71
N SER A 112 14.88 10.63 16.46
CA SER A 112 14.38 9.31 16.09
C SER A 112 12.85 9.31 16.14
N ILE A 113 12.24 8.54 15.25
CA ILE A 113 10.82 8.20 15.32
C ILE A 113 10.62 7.31 16.55
N MET A 114 9.61 7.62 17.35
CA MET A 114 9.30 6.89 18.58
C MET A 114 9.06 5.41 18.30
N ASN A 115 9.73 4.51 19.03
CA ASN A 115 9.65 3.06 18.88
C ASN A 115 10.15 2.52 17.51
N ARG A 116 10.92 3.31 16.77
CA ARG A 116 11.43 3.01 15.41
C ARG A 116 12.89 3.45 15.26
N GLU A 117 13.72 3.23 16.28
CA GLU A 117 15.08 3.76 16.37
C GLU A 117 16.04 3.11 15.35
N ALA A 118 15.85 1.82 15.05
CA ALA A 118 16.64 1.10 14.06
C ALA A 118 16.37 1.62 12.65
N GLU A 119 15.09 1.73 12.29
CA GLU A 119 14.62 2.29 11.02
C GLU A 119 15.05 3.75 10.88
N SER A 120 14.90 4.55 11.95
CA SER A 120 15.40 5.93 12.00
C SER A 120 16.88 6.00 11.68
N THR A 121 17.69 5.15 12.33
CA THR A 121 19.15 5.09 12.10
C THR A 121 19.50 4.73 10.66
N ALA A 122 18.79 3.76 10.08
CA ALA A 122 18.97 3.37 8.68
C ALA A 122 18.58 4.49 7.69
N MET A 123 17.55 5.28 8.02
CA MET A 123 17.06 6.37 7.17
C MET A 123 17.87 7.67 7.28
N ARG A 124 18.65 7.90 8.36
CA ARG A 124 19.41 9.15 8.56
C ARG A 124 20.29 9.59 7.38
N PRO A 125 21.05 8.70 6.71
CA PRO A 125 21.85 9.09 5.54
C PRO A 125 20.98 9.63 4.41
N LEU A 126 19.83 9.00 4.15
CA LEU A 126 18.87 9.42 3.14
C LEU A 126 18.22 10.75 3.51
N ALA A 127 17.82 10.93 4.77
CA ALA A 127 17.29 12.19 5.28
C ALA A 127 18.28 13.37 5.09
N LYS A 128 19.57 13.13 5.36
CA LYS A 128 20.64 14.11 5.11
C LYS A 128 20.85 14.40 3.62
N ALA A 129 20.73 13.38 2.77
CA ALA A 129 20.84 13.55 1.32
C ALA A 129 19.68 14.39 0.77
N VAL A 130 18.43 14.09 1.17
CA VAL A 130 17.23 14.84 0.77
C VAL A 130 17.31 16.30 1.20
N THR A 131 17.59 16.57 2.47
CA THR A 131 17.67 17.94 3.01
C THR A 131 18.76 18.75 2.30
N LYS A 132 19.95 18.16 2.07
CA LYS A 132 21.03 18.80 1.30
C LYS A 132 20.65 19.04 -0.17
N SER A 133 19.99 18.08 -0.80
CA SER A 133 19.56 18.18 -2.20
C SER A 133 18.51 19.27 -2.37
N LEU A 134 17.53 19.35 -1.46
CA LEU A 134 16.51 20.39 -1.46
C LEU A 134 17.14 21.77 -1.26
N GLU A 135 18.09 21.92 -0.35
CA GLU A 135 18.79 23.19 -0.16
C GLU A 135 19.57 23.62 -1.42
N ASN A 136 20.21 22.68 -2.12
CA ASN A 136 20.84 22.97 -3.41
C ASN A 136 19.82 23.43 -4.47
N VAL A 137 18.70 22.72 -4.60
CA VAL A 137 17.60 23.09 -5.50
C VAL A 137 17.08 24.48 -5.17
N ARG A 138 16.84 24.80 -3.89
CA ARG A 138 16.37 26.12 -3.45
C ARG A 138 17.33 27.23 -3.87
N ASN A 139 18.63 27.01 -3.71
CA ASN A 139 19.65 27.98 -4.10
C ASN A 139 19.70 28.21 -5.62
N LEU A 140 19.61 27.14 -6.41
CA LEU A 140 19.58 27.21 -7.87
C LEU A 140 18.29 27.87 -8.39
N LEU A 141 17.13 27.53 -7.82
CA LEU A 141 15.85 28.17 -8.16
C LEU A 141 15.87 29.65 -7.81
N ARG A 142 16.40 30.04 -6.64
CA ARG A 142 16.55 31.45 -6.27
C ARG A 142 17.42 32.21 -7.27
N ALA A 143 18.51 31.60 -7.75
CA ALA A 143 19.34 32.19 -8.80
C ALA A 143 18.58 32.30 -10.13
N ALA A 144 17.81 31.28 -10.52
CA ALA A 144 16.98 31.30 -11.72
C ALA A 144 15.90 32.40 -11.67
N CYS A 145 15.27 32.61 -10.50
CA CYS A 145 14.27 33.66 -10.28
C CYS A 145 14.82 35.07 -10.57
N LEU A 146 16.11 35.31 -10.31
CA LEU A 146 16.74 36.63 -10.53
C LEU A 146 17.25 36.83 -11.96
N ARG A 147 17.38 35.75 -12.75
CA ARG A 147 18.00 35.79 -14.09
C ARG A 147 16.99 35.64 -15.22
N ASN A 148 16.00 34.77 -15.02
CA ASN A 148 15.05 34.36 -16.05
C ASN A 148 13.62 34.82 -15.73
N ASN A 149 13.49 35.92 -14.99
CA ASN A 149 12.18 36.44 -14.62
C ASN A 149 11.44 36.97 -15.85
N THR A 150 10.41 36.25 -16.27
CA THR A 150 9.43 36.72 -17.25
C THR A 150 8.10 36.89 -16.53
N PRO A 151 7.69 38.13 -16.21
CA PRO A 151 6.49 38.36 -15.40
C PRO A 151 5.26 37.71 -16.01
N ASN A 152 4.53 36.93 -15.22
CA ASN A 152 3.35 36.17 -15.63
C ASN A 152 3.56 35.23 -16.85
N GLY A 153 4.81 34.93 -17.19
CA GLY A 153 5.18 34.05 -18.30
C GLY A 153 5.47 32.61 -17.87
N PRO A 154 5.54 31.67 -18.83
CA PRO A 154 6.02 30.32 -18.55
C PRO A 154 7.48 30.35 -18.14
N ILE A 155 7.93 29.31 -17.43
CA ILE A 155 9.35 29.17 -17.08
C ILE A 155 10.14 29.00 -18.37
N LYS A 156 10.92 30.02 -18.75
CA LYS A 156 11.84 29.97 -19.90
C LYS A 156 13.26 29.87 -19.37
N LEU A 157 13.80 28.66 -19.39
CA LEU A 157 15.22 28.43 -19.15
C LEU A 157 15.92 28.30 -20.50
N ASP A 158 17.05 28.97 -20.68
CA ASP A 158 17.90 28.72 -21.84
C ASP A 158 18.59 27.36 -21.66
N SER A 159 18.21 26.39 -22.48
CA SER A 159 18.71 25.01 -22.43
C SER A 159 20.21 24.93 -22.73
N ASN A 160 20.81 25.94 -23.35
CA ASN A 160 22.26 25.96 -23.64
C ASN A 160 23.08 26.53 -22.47
N GLU A 161 22.43 26.89 -21.37
CA GLU A 161 23.09 27.47 -20.22
C GLU A 161 23.45 26.40 -19.18
N LEU A 162 24.73 26.29 -18.82
CA LEU A 162 25.21 25.32 -17.82
C LEU A 162 24.43 25.38 -16.49
N VAL A 163 24.00 26.57 -16.08
CA VAL A 163 23.22 26.76 -14.84
C VAL A 163 21.82 26.15 -14.95
N THR A 164 21.22 26.20 -16.14
CA THR A 164 19.94 25.53 -16.43
C THR A 164 20.10 24.02 -16.32
N GLU A 165 21.12 23.45 -16.96
CA GLU A 165 21.39 22.00 -16.89
C GLU A 165 21.63 21.55 -15.44
N MET A 166 22.43 22.30 -14.68
CA MET A 166 22.66 22.04 -13.26
C MET A 166 21.37 22.05 -12.44
N LEU A 167 20.45 22.98 -12.72
CA LEU A 167 19.15 23.05 -12.07
C LEU A 167 18.30 21.82 -12.41
N LEU A 168 18.18 21.47 -13.69
CA LEU A 168 17.40 20.31 -14.13
C LEU A 168 17.90 19.01 -13.49
N GLU A 169 19.21 18.77 -13.51
CA GLU A 169 19.78 17.58 -12.88
C GLU A 169 19.61 17.59 -11.36
N SER A 170 19.73 18.76 -10.71
CA SER A 170 19.48 18.87 -9.27
C SER A 170 18.02 18.59 -8.91
N LEU A 171 17.06 18.99 -9.75
CA LEU A 171 15.64 18.69 -9.58
C LEU A 171 15.38 17.18 -9.70
N LYS A 172 15.98 16.50 -10.69
CA LYS A 172 15.86 15.03 -10.83
C LYS A 172 16.44 14.28 -9.64
N ILE A 173 17.62 14.68 -9.18
CA ILE A 173 18.27 14.09 -8.00
C ILE A 173 17.39 14.29 -6.76
N PHE A 174 16.89 15.51 -6.53
CA PHE A 174 15.99 15.79 -5.43
C PHE A 174 14.71 14.94 -5.51
N ASP A 175 14.04 14.89 -6.66
CA ASP A 175 12.79 14.17 -6.84
C ASP A 175 12.95 12.67 -6.56
N LYS A 176 14.04 12.06 -7.03
CA LYS A 176 14.38 10.67 -6.74
C LYS A 176 14.64 10.42 -5.26
N LEU A 177 15.49 11.24 -4.63
CA LEU A 177 15.80 11.11 -3.20
C LEU A 177 14.55 11.30 -2.34
N PHE A 178 13.68 12.24 -2.72
CA PHE A 178 12.44 12.52 -1.99
C PHE A 178 11.44 11.38 -2.11
N ALA A 179 11.32 10.76 -3.29
CA ALA A 179 10.48 9.57 -3.50
C ALA A 179 11.00 8.36 -2.70
N GLU A 180 12.32 8.13 -2.69
CA GLU A 180 12.95 7.07 -1.87
C GLU A 180 12.72 7.31 -0.38
N PHE A 181 12.83 8.56 0.08
CA PHE A 181 12.61 8.92 1.46
C PHE A 181 11.14 8.80 1.87
N GLU A 182 10.21 9.24 1.02
CA GLU A 182 8.77 9.06 1.22
C GLU A 182 8.42 7.60 1.45
N LEU A 183 8.91 6.70 0.58
CA LEU A 183 8.69 5.27 0.72
C LEU A 183 9.24 4.73 2.04
N ALA A 184 10.50 5.04 2.36
CA ALA A 184 11.13 4.54 3.58
C ALA A 184 10.44 5.07 4.85
N TYR A 185 10.09 6.35 4.87
CA TYR A 185 9.50 7.03 6.02
C TYR A 185 8.09 6.52 6.30
N VAL A 186 7.24 6.46 5.28
CA VAL A 186 5.86 5.96 5.42
C VAL A 186 5.86 4.48 5.80
N SER A 187 6.74 3.67 5.21
CA SER A 187 6.85 2.23 5.54
C SER A 187 7.33 1.96 6.96
N ALA A 188 8.07 2.90 7.57
CA ALA A 188 8.45 2.80 8.98
C ALA A 188 7.30 3.17 9.93
N MET A 189 6.39 4.06 9.51
CA MET A 189 5.29 4.55 10.34
C MET A 189 4.04 3.68 10.25
N VAL A 190 3.81 3.09 9.08
CA VAL A 190 2.59 2.36 8.76
C VAL A 190 2.98 1.00 8.21
N PRO A 191 2.28 -0.10 8.58
CA PRO A 191 2.52 -1.40 7.98
C PRO A 191 2.24 -1.33 6.48
N VAL A 192 3.30 -1.33 5.68
CA VAL A 192 3.21 -1.43 4.22
C VAL A 192 3.40 -2.89 3.87
N LYS A 193 2.38 -3.48 3.24
CA LYS A 193 2.45 -4.88 2.78
C LYS A 193 3.59 -5.02 1.76
N SER A 194 4.44 -6.00 1.97
CA SER A 194 5.44 -6.47 1.01
C SER A 194 4.75 -6.92 -0.29
N THR A 195 5.53 -6.97 -1.38
CA THR A 195 5.03 -7.49 -2.67
C THR A 195 4.44 -8.90 -2.52
N GLN A 196 5.11 -9.75 -1.74
CA GLN A 196 4.64 -11.10 -1.46
C GLN A 196 3.30 -11.11 -0.72
N GLU A 197 3.10 -10.22 0.26
CA GLU A 197 1.82 -10.12 0.98
C GLU A 197 0.67 -9.64 0.07
N TYR A 198 0.96 -8.73 -0.86
CA TYR A 198 0.02 -8.30 -1.89
C TYR A 198 -0.37 -9.46 -2.82
N GLU A 199 0.62 -10.17 -3.37
CA GLU A 199 0.39 -11.34 -4.24
C GLU A 199 -0.43 -12.41 -3.52
N LEU A 200 -0.10 -12.71 -2.26
CA LEU A 200 -0.86 -13.67 -1.44
C LEU A 200 -2.31 -13.22 -1.22
N GLN A 201 -2.55 -11.92 -1.05
CA GLN A 201 -3.91 -11.38 -0.91
C GLN A 201 -4.71 -11.49 -2.21
N GLU A 202 -4.10 -11.21 -3.36
CA GLU A 202 -4.74 -11.40 -4.66
C GLU A 202 -5.08 -12.87 -4.92
N LEU A 203 -4.16 -13.78 -4.59
CA LEU A 203 -4.42 -15.23 -4.68
C LEU A 203 -5.59 -15.68 -3.81
N ILE A 204 -5.82 -15.06 -2.65
CA ILE A 204 -7.00 -15.31 -1.82
C ILE A 204 -8.28 -14.83 -2.53
N GLY A 205 -8.25 -13.68 -3.20
CA GLY A 205 -9.34 -13.22 -4.04
C GLY A 205 -9.65 -14.18 -5.20
N VAL A 206 -8.62 -14.74 -5.83
CA VAL A 206 -8.76 -15.79 -6.84
C VAL A 206 -9.41 -17.04 -6.23
N LEU A 207 -8.94 -17.49 -5.06
CA LEU A 207 -9.54 -18.63 -4.36
C LEU A 207 -11.04 -18.40 -4.08
N PHE A 208 -11.42 -17.21 -3.62
CA PHE A 208 -12.84 -16.87 -3.37
C PHE A 208 -13.66 -16.92 -4.67
N SER A 209 -13.09 -16.42 -5.77
CA SER A 209 -13.73 -16.43 -7.08
C SER A 209 -13.94 -17.85 -7.61
N GLU A 210 -12.90 -18.69 -7.53
CA GLU A 210 -12.96 -20.11 -7.93
C GLU A 210 -13.95 -20.90 -7.04
N THR A 211 -13.94 -20.64 -5.74
CA THR A 211 -14.90 -21.23 -4.80
C THR A 211 -16.33 -20.82 -5.13
N LEU A 212 -16.59 -19.55 -5.42
CA LEU A 212 -17.91 -19.07 -5.80
C LEU A 212 -18.40 -19.76 -7.08
N GLN A 213 -17.56 -19.80 -8.12
CA GLN A 213 -17.92 -20.47 -9.38
C GLN A 213 -18.22 -21.96 -9.16
N ARG A 214 -17.44 -22.64 -8.32
CA ARG A 214 -17.70 -24.04 -7.95
C ARG A 214 -19.01 -24.19 -7.20
N ALA A 215 -19.28 -23.33 -6.22
CA ALA A 215 -20.49 -23.36 -5.41
C ALA A 215 -21.75 -23.17 -6.27
N LEU A 216 -21.71 -22.25 -7.25
CA LEU A 216 -22.78 -22.06 -8.23
C LEU A 216 -23.00 -23.32 -9.09
N LYS A 217 -21.91 -23.90 -9.63
CA LYS A 217 -22.01 -25.14 -10.44
C LYS A 217 -22.57 -26.31 -9.65
N MET A 218 -22.19 -26.43 -8.37
CA MET A 218 -22.68 -27.47 -7.46
C MET A 218 -24.06 -27.17 -6.88
N ARG A 219 -24.67 -26.04 -7.25
CA ARG A 219 -25.97 -25.57 -6.73
C ARG A 219 -25.97 -25.44 -5.21
N LEU A 220 -24.81 -25.14 -4.61
CA LEU A 220 -24.69 -24.74 -3.21
C LEU A 220 -25.14 -23.29 -3.03
N LEU A 221 -24.93 -22.47 -4.06
CA LEU A 221 -25.37 -21.09 -4.16
C LEU A 221 -26.16 -20.91 -5.47
N THR A 222 -27.01 -19.89 -5.52
CA THR A 222 -27.74 -19.51 -6.73
C THR A 222 -27.13 -18.26 -7.37
N GLN A 223 -27.33 -18.10 -8.69
CA GLN A 223 -26.88 -16.89 -9.40
C GLN A 223 -27.59 -15.63 -8.89
N GLU A 224 -28.85 -15.75 -8.49
CA GLU A 224 -29.65 -14.66 -7.92
C GLU A 224 -28.99 -14.05 -6.67
N MET A 225 -28.45 -14.86 -5.77
CA MET A 225 -27.72 -14.36 -4.59
C MET A 225 -26.53 -13.47 -4.96
N VAL A 226 -25.86 -13.78 -6.07
CA VAL A 226 -24.71 -13.00 -6.56
C VAL A 226 -25.18 -11.72 -7.23
N ASP A 227 -26.20 -11.82 -8.09
CA ASP A 227 -26.76 -10.68 -8.82
C ASP A 227 -27.37 -9.64 -7.86
N ASP A 228 -28.03 -10.11 -6.80
CA ASP A 228 -28.63 -9.28 -5.75
C ASP A 228 -27.61 -8.80 -4.70
N CYS A 229 -26.33 -9.20 -4.81
CA CYS A 229 -25.28 -8.88 -3.85
C CYS A 229 -25.66 -9.28 -2.40
N ASP A 230 -26.20 -10.49 -2.22
CA ASP A 230 -26.68 -10.98 -0.92
C ASP A 230 -25.58 -10.88 0.16
N PRO A 231 -25.81 -10.15 1.27
CA PRO A 231 -24.84 -10.01 2.35
C PRO A 231 -24.39 -11.33 2.97
N ALA A 232 -25.19 -12.40 2.90
CA ALA A 232 -24.83 -13.72 3.41
C ALA A 232 -23.58 -14.29 2.71
N LEU A 233 -23.35 -13.93 1.43
CA LEU A 233 -22.18 -14.36 0.66
C LEU A 233 -20.86 -13.93 1.29
N MET A 234 -20.85 -12.82 2.03
CA MET A 234 -19.66 -12.35 2.77
C MET A 234 -19.19 -13.33 3.84
N PHE A 235 -20.07 -14.22 4.33
CA PHE A 235 -19.73 -15.27 5.29
C PHE A 235 -19.61 -16.64 4.62
N THR A 236 -20.50 -16.95 3.70
CA THR A 236 -20.56 -18.27 3.05
C THR A 236 -19.36 -18.53 2.15
N ILE A 237 -18.95 -17.57 1.32
CA ILE A 237 -17.82 -17.75 0.39
C ILE A 237 -16.52 -18.03 1.18
N PRO A 238 -16.15 -17.25 2.22
CA PRO A 238 -14.97 -17.57 3.02
C PRO A 238 -15.00 -18.96 3.65
N ARG A 239 -16.16 -19.43 4.16
CA ARG A 239 -16.29 -20.78 4.75
C ARG A 239 -16.04 -21.87 3.71
N LEU A 240 -16.67 -21.77 2.55
CA LEU A 240 -16.46 -22.70 1.45
C LEU A 240 -15.03 -22.63 0.89
N ALA A 241 -14.40 -21.45 0.95
CA ALA A 241 -13.04 -21.24 0.47
C ALA A 241 -12.01 -21.96 1.36
N ILE A 242 -12.27 -22.07 2.66
CA ILE A 242 -11.42 -22.89 3.56
C ILE A 242 -11.47 -24.36 3.13
N VAL A 243 -12.67 -24.90 2.88
CA VAL A 243 -12.82 -26.29 2.40
C VAL A 243 -12.15 -26.48 1.04
N SER A 244 -12.42 -25.57 0.09
CA SER A 244 -11.87 -25.61 -1.26
C SER A 244 -10.35 -25.48 -1.27
N GLY A 245 -9.79 -24.56 -0.48
CA GLY A 245 -8.35 -24.33 -0.42
C GLY A 245 -7.57 -25.47 0.25
N LEU A 246 -8.19 -26.19 1.20
CA LEU A 246 -7.55 -27.32 1.87
C LEU A 246 -7.63 -28.63 1.07
N LEU A 247 -8.70 -28.83 0.28
CA LEU A 247 -8.94 -30.08 -0.44
C LEU A 247 -8.73 -30.01 -1.95
N ILE A 248 -9.18 -28.92 -2.58
CA ILE A 248 -9.31 -28.81 -4.04
C ILE A 248 -8.14 -28.03 -4.63
N PHE A 249 -7.68 -27.01 -3.92
CA PHE A 249 -6.55 -26.17 -4.32
C PHE A 249 -5.39 -26.27 -3.31
N PRO A 250 -4.81 -27.46 -3.06
CA PRO A 250 -3.84 -27.67 -1.99
C PRO A 250 -2.53 -26.90 -2.18
N ASN A 251 -2.23 -26.46 -3.42
CA ASN A 251 -1.06 -25.64 -3.75
C ASN A 251 -1.36 -24.12 -3.72
N GLY A 252 -2.61 -23.74 -3.45
CA GLY A 252 -3.09 -22.35 -3.45
C GLY A 252 -2.66 -21.54 -2.21
N PRO A 253 -3.31 -20.39 -1.96
CA PRO A 253 -2.91 -19.48 -0.87
C PRO A 253 -3.14 -20.05 0.54
N LEU A 254 -3.93 -21.12 0.67
CA LEU A 254 -4.18 -21.86 1.90
C LEU A 254 -3.28 -23.10 2.06
N CYS A 255 -2.25 -23.25 1.23
CA CYS A 255 -1.33 -24.39 1.32
C CYS A 255 -0.65 -24.45 2.70
N ILE A 256 -0.94 -25.49 3.46
CA ILE A 256 -0.41 -25.67 4.83
C ILE A 256 0.86 -26.52 4.90
N ASP A 257 1.28 -27.10 3.77
CA ASP A 257 2.50 -27.91 3.65
C ASP A 257 3.75 -27.06 3.37
N LYS A 258 3.56 -25.82 2.94
CA LYS A 258 4.62 -24.82 2.78
C LYS A 258 5.12 -24.29 4.12
N SER A 259 6.26 -23.59 4.09
CA SER A 259 6.82 -22.94 5.27
C SER A 259 5.88 -21.87 5.83
N VAL A 260 6.03 -21.49 7.10
CA VAL A 260 5.15 -20.51 7.74
C VAL A 260 5.35 -19.14 7.11
N GLU A 261 6.57 -18.85 6.67
CA GLU A 261 6.99 -17.61 6.02
C GLU A 261 6.30 -17.42 4.67
N GLU A 262 5.98 -18.50 3.96
CA GLU A 262 5.28 -18.46 2.67
C GLU A 262 3.75 -18.39 2.80
N MET A 263 3.22 -18.62 4.00
CA MET A 263 1.78 -18.55 4.27
C MET A 263 1.35 -17.09 4.50
N SER A 264 0.14 -16.74 4.03
CA SER A 264 -0.49 -15.45 4.33
C SER A 264 -0.63 -15.23 5.83
N GLU A 265 -0.29 -14.02 6.30
CA GLU A 265 -0.35 -13.64 7.71
C GLU A 265 -1.74 -13.84 8.32
N MET A 266 -2.80 -13.73 7.52
CA MET A 266 -4.18 -13.96 7.96
C MET A 266 -4.42 -15.40 8.45
N PHE A 267 -3.70 -16.38 7.88
CA PHE A 267 -3.89 -17.80 8.19
C PHE A 267 -2.81 -18.37 9.11
N ARG A 268 -1.64 -17.73 9.22
CA ARG A 268 -0.51 -18.18 10.07
C ARG A 268 -0.95 -18.52 11.51
N PRO A 269 -1.74 -17.68 12.22
CA PRO A 269 -2.17 -17.99 13.59
C PRO A 269 -3.03 -19.26 13.70
N PHE A 270 -3.70 -19.64 12.61
CA PHE A 270 -4.65 -20.76 12.57
C PHE A 270 -4.07 -22.01 11.91
N ARG A 271 -2.77 -22.05 11.60
CA ARG A 271 -2.14 -23.16 10.87
C ARG A 271 -2.42 -24.53 11.49
N THR A 272 -2.30 -24.67 12.81
CA THR A 272 -2.60 -25.93 13.51
C THR A 272 -4.07 -26.33 13.41
N LEU A 273 -4.97 -25.35 13.43
CA LEU A 273 -6.41 -25.58 13.24
C LEU A 273 -6.71 -26.02 11.80
N LEU A 274 -6.11 -25.36 10.81
CA LEU A 274 -6.24 -25.72 9.39
C LEU A 274 -5.74 -27.14 9.11
N HIS A 275 -4.64 -27.57 9.72
CA HIS A 275 -4.19 -28.96 9.67
C HIS A 275 -5.25 -29.92 10.20
N LYS A 276 -5.81 -29.66 11.39
CA LYS A 276 -6.88 -30.50 11.96
C LYS A 276 -8.13 -30.53 11.09
N ILE A 277 -8.54 -29.39 10.54
CA ILE A 277 -9.68 -29.31 9.62
C ILE A 277 -9.41 -30.17 8.39
N ARG A 278 -8.21 -30.08 7.79
CA ARG A 278 -7.84 -30.89 6.63
C ARG A 278 -7.89 -32.39 6.93
N GLU A 279 -7.35 -32.83 8.07
CA GLU A 279 -7.41 -34.24 8.49
C GLU A 279 -8.86 -34.73 8.62
N LEU A 280 -9.74 -33.92 9.22
CA LEU A 280 -11.17 -34.25 9.34
C LEU A 280 -11.86 -34.30 7.98
N LEU A 281 -11.60 -33.32 7.11
CA LEU A 281 -12.14 -33.27 5.76
C LEU A 281 -11.73 -34.49 4.92
N TRP A 282 -10.51 -35.03 5.10
CA TRP A 282 -10.06 -36.27 4.45
C TRP A 282 -10.80 -37.54 4.91
N THR A 283 -11.47 -37.50 6.05
CA THR A 283 -12.28 -38.62 6.51
C THR A 283 -13.58 -38.76 5.72
N LEU A 284 -14.11 -37.65 5.19
CA LEU A 284 -15.42 -37.56 4.55
C LEU A 284 -15.43 -38.18 3.14
N ASN A 285 -16.55 -38.79 2.78
CA ASN A 285 -16.84 -39.17 1.40
C ASN A 285 -17.47 -38.00 0.61
N LYS A 286 -17.65 -38.16 -0.71
CA LYS A 286 -18.16 -37.09 -1.59
C LYS A 286 -19.53 -36.55 -1.15
N ARG A 287 -20.40 -37.40 -0.64
CA ARG A 287 -21.74 -37.03 -0.17
C ARG A 287 -21.70 -36.31 1.17
N GLU A 288 -20.92 -36.82 2.12
CA GLU A 288 -20.69 -36.16 3.41
C GLU A 288 -20.07 -34.78 3.24
N LEU A 289 -19.11 -34.66 2.30
CA LEU A 289 -18.50 -33.37 1.96
C LEU A 289 -19.52 -32.40 1.37
N TYR A 290 -20.36 -32.84 0.43
CA TYR A 290 -21.42 -32.00 -0.12
C TYR A 290 -22.41 -31.52 0.95
N MET A 291 -22.83 -32.41 1.85
CA MET A 291 -23.72 -32.05 2.96
C MET A 291 -23.06 -31.04 3.91
N LEU A 292 -21.79 -31.23 4.24
CA LEU A 292 -21.03 -30.27 5.04
C LEU A 292 -20.98 -28.90 4.36
N GLU A 293 -20.65 -28.86 3.07
CA GLU A 293 -20.58 -27.60 2.31
C GLU A 293 -21.94 -26.90 2.26
N LYS A 294 -23.03 -27.65 2.11
CA LYS A 294 -24.40 -27.11 2.18
C LYS A 294 -24.68 -26.51 3.57
N LEU A 295 -24.35 -27.24 4.64
CA LEU A 295 -24.50 -26.75 6.02
C LEU A 295 -23.64 -25.50 6.30
N LEU A 296 -22.49 -25.35 5.65
CA LEU A 296 -21.66 -24.14 5.78
C LEU A 296 -22.28 -22.92 5.10
N CYS A 297 -23.17 -23.14 4.11
CA CYS A 297 -23.94 -22.10 3.44
C CYS A 297 -25.14 -21.63 4.27
N ASP A 298 -25.77 -22.56 4.98
CA ASP A 298 -26.89 -22.26 5.85
C ASP A 298 -26.35 -21.58 7.12
N ASN A 299 -26.64 -20.29 7.30
CA ASN A 299 -26.17 -19.49 8.44
C ASN A 299 -26.80 -19.87 9.79
N GLU A 300 -27.56 -20.97 9.84
CA GLU A 300 -28.23 -21.45 11.05
C GLU A 300 -27.27 -22.24 11.96
N GLN A 301 -27.43 -22.07 13.27
CA GLN A 301 -26.63 -22.80 14.25
C GLN A 301 -26.88 -24.30 14.12
N ILE A 302 -25.81 -25.09 14.25
CA ILE A 302 -25.74 -26.56 14.07
C ILE A 302 -26.52 -27.32 15.20
N SER A 303 -27.60 -26.75 15.75
CA SER A 303 -28.41 -27.37 16.81
C SER A 303 -29.33 -28.48 16.30
N ASP A 304 -29.64 -28.51 14.99
CA ASP A 304 -30.69 -29.39 14.44
C ASP A 304 -30.18 -30.44 13.42
N VAL A 305 -28.94 -30.92 13.58
CA VAL A 305 -28.35 -31.98 12.71
C VAL A 305 -29.11 -33.32 12.79
N LYS A 306 -30.07 -33.48 13.70
CA LYS A 306 -30.91 -34.68 13.80
C LYS A 306 -31.95 -34.82 12.68
N ALA A 307 -32.18 -33.80 11.84
CA ALA A 307 -33.21 -33.84 10.80
C ALA A 307 -32.70 -34.24 9.39
N VAL A 308 -31.39 -34.39 9.18
CA VAL A 308 -30.82 -34.65 7.83
C VAL A 308 -30.95 -36.11 7.38
N SER A 309 -31.49 -37.01 8.23
CA SER A 309 -31.66 -38.42 7.88
C SER A 309 -32.85 -38.74 6.98
N ASP A 310 -33.80 -37.81 6.76
CA ASP A 310 -35.11 -38.12 6.15
C ASP A 310 -35.47 -37.34 4.87
N VAL A 311 -34.51 -36.83 4.10
CA VAL A 311 -34.83 -36.25 2.78
C VAL A 311 -34.50 -37.25 1.67
N ASP A 312 -35.56 -37.90 1.17
CA ASP A 312 -35.59 -38.81 0.01
C ASP A 312 -35.25 -38.07 -1.30
N VAL A 313 -33.97 -37.67 -1.45
CA VAL A 313 -33.36 -37.11 -2.67
C VAL A 313 -32.18 -38.01 -3.10
N GLN A 314 -32.31 -39.32 -2.86
CA GLN A 314 -31.18 -40.25 -2.87
C GLN A 314 -30.61 -40.54 -4.27
N SER A 315 -31.41 -40.52 -5.35
CA SER A 315 -30.96 -40.96 -6.68
C SER A 315 -30.32 -39.86 -7.53
N ASP A 316 -30.97 -38.70 -7.59
CA ASP A 316 -30.59 -37.64 -8.54
C ASP A 316 -29.39 -36.85 -8.04
N LEU A 317 -29.25 -36.73 -6.72
CA LEU A 317 -28.11 -36.07 -6.09
C LEU A 317 -26.84 -36.93 -6.19
N ASP A 318 -26.95 -38.25 -6.02
CA ASP A 318 -25.83 -39.18 -6.15
C ASP A 318 -25.34 -39.25 -7.62
N TYR A 319 -26.26 -39.21 -8.60
CA TYR A 319 -25.92 -39.09 -10.02
C TYR A 319 -25.24 -37.75 -10.33
N PHE A 320 -25.79 -36.63 -9.86
CA PHE A 320 -25.24 -35.29 -10.07
C PHE A 320 -23.84 -35.12 -9.46
N ILE A 321 -23.65 -35.55 -8.21
CA ILE A 321 -22.34 -35.50 -7.53
C ILE A 321 -21.34 -36.40 -8.27
N GLY A 322 -21.75 -37.61 -8.67
CA GLY A 322 -20.91 -38.54 -9.43
C GLY A 322 -20.47 -37.96 -10.77
N GLN A 323 -21.42 -37.42 -11.54
CA GLN A 323 -21.19 -36.80 -12.84
C GLN A 323 -20.27 -35.58 -12.72
N PHE A 324 -20.53 -34.68 -11.76
CA PHE A 324 -19.74 -33.47 -11.56
C PHE A 324 -18.26 -33.76 -11.25
N TYR A 325 -17.96 -34.67 -10.33
CA TYR A 325 -16.57 -35.03 -10.03
C TYR A 325 -15.88 -35.81 -11.16
N ASN A 326 -16.64 -36.45 -12.06
CA ASN A 326 -16.11 -37.10 -13.25
C ASN A 326 -15.80 -36.09 -14.37
N ASP A 327 -16.64 -35.06 -14.55
CA ASP A 327 -16.49 -34.03 -15.58
C ASP A 327 -15.38 -33.00 -15.26
N TYR A 328 -14.93 -32.94 -14.01
CA TYR A 328 -13.82 -32.09 -13.55
C TYR A 328 -12.64 -32.92 -12.99
N PRO A 329 -11.83 -33.58 -13.85
CA PRO A 329 -10.80 -34.54 -13.44
C PRO A 329 -9.69 -33.96 -12.54
N LEU A 330 -9.40 -32.66 -12.60
CA LEU A 330 -8.46 -32.00 -11.67
C LEU A 330 -8.91 -32.08 -10.20
N CYS A 331 -10.23 -32.09 -9.95
CA CYS A 331 -10.80 -32.37 -8.62
C CYS A 331 -10.78 -33.87 -8.29
N ASN A 332 -10.80 -34.74 -9.32
CA ASN A 332 -10.81 -36.19 -9.19
C ASN A 332 -9.40 -36.75 -8.92
N ASP A 333 -8.35 -36.15 -9.48
CA ASP A 333 -6.96 -36.60 -9.34
C ASP A 333 -6.47 -36.55 -7.89
N TYR A 334 -6.83 -35.49 -7.14
CA TYR A 334 -6.51 -35.39 -5.72
C TYR A 334 -7.39 -36.29 -4.84
N ILE A 335 -8.68 -36.46 -5.16
CA ILE A 335 -9.56 -37.39 -4.43
C ILE A 335 -9.14 -38.86 -4.65
N LEU A 336 -8.71 -39.23 -5.86
CA LEU A 336 -8.18 -40.56 -6.17
C LEU A 336 -6.84 -40.83 -5.48
N LEU A 337 -5.96 -39.81 -5.40
CA LEU A 337 -4.74 -39.89 -4.60
C LEU A 337 -5.05 -40.10 -3.12
N LEU A 338 -6.07 -39.40 -2.59
CA LEU A 338 -6.54 -39.51 -1.20
C LEU A 338 -7.14 -40.89 -0.88
N VAL A 339 -7.97 -41.45 -1.76
CA VAL A 339 -8.51 -42.82 -1.58
C VAL A 339 -7.37 -43.85 -1.58
N LYS A 340 -6.39 -43.71 -2.48
CA LYS A 340 -5.19 -44.57 -2.50
C LYS A 340 -4.33 -44.42 -1.25
N THR A 341 -4.20 -43.21 -0.68
CA THR A 341 -3.46 -43.02 0.58
C THR A 341 -4.19 -43.63 1.77
N LYS A 342 -5.53 -43.58 1.78
CA LYS A 342 -6.41 -44.19 2.80
C LYS A 342 -6.28 -45.73 2.83
N ASP A 343 -6.20 -46.37 1.66
CA ASP A 343 -5.99 -47.82 1.54
C ASP A 343 -4.57 -48.25 1.96
N LEU A 344 -3.58 -47.40 1.76
CA LEU A 344 -2.20 -47.61 2.23
C LEU A 344 -2.08 -47.47 3.76
N LEU A 345 -2.81 -46.53 4.36
CA LEU A 345 -2.79 -46.28 5.81
C LEU A 345 -3.65 -47.29 6.61
N ARG A 346 -4.66 -47.93 6.01
CA ARG A 346 -5.43 -49.02 6.63
C ARG A 346 -4.76 -50.40 6.57
N ARG A 347 -3.68 -50.54 5.81
CA ARG A 347 -2.89 -51.78 5.65
C ARG A 347 -1.62 -51.83 6.52
N LYS A 348 -1.42 -50.82 7.36
CA LYS A 348 -0.53 -50.84 8.53
C LYS A 348 -1.38 -50.76 9.78
#